data_AF-A0A1F8P0Q2-F1
#
_entry.id   AF-A0A1F8P0Q2-F1
#
_cell.length_a   1.000
_cell.length_b   1.000
_cell.length_c   1.000
_cell.angle_alpha   90.00
_cell.angle_beta   90.00
_cell.angle_gamma   90.00
#
_symmetry.space_group_name_H-M   'P 1'
#
loop_
_entity.id
_entity.type
_entity.pdbx_description
1 polymer ?
#
loop_
_entity_poly.entity_id
_entity_poly.type
_entity_poly.pdbx_seq_one_letter_code
_entity_poly.pdbx_strand_id
1 'polypeptide(L)'
;MAFLPYVHPDNIKDRLLKNALERAKKRGGGQEPMSLRSHHPWFAHWWYEGWQKFHRESVLEYEILELMRVRCSTSWEKMMGLPDCHY
;
A
#
# COMPACT_ATOMS: atom_id res chain seq x y z
N MET A 1 12.11 -2.65 -10.32
CA MET A 1 11.46 -3.94 -9.94
C MET A 1 11.98 -4.33 -8.57
N ALA A 2 11.10 -4.54 -7.59
CA ALA A 2 11.51 -4.89 -6.24
C ALA A 2 12.30 -6.21 -6.20
N PHE A 3 13.32 -6.29 -5.34
CA PHE A 3 14.16 -7.48 -5.13
C PHE A 3 13.43 -8.62 -4.38
N LEU A 4 12.20 -8.37 -3.96
CA LEU A 4 11.34 -9.35 -3.30
C LEU A 4 10.66 -10.22 -4.37
N PRO A 5 10.43 -11.51 -4.10
CA PRO A 5 9.61 -12.32 -4.99
C PRO A 5 8.24 -11.63 -5.18
N TYR A 6 7.56 -11.88 -6.29
CA TYR A 6 6.22 -11.37 -6.47
C TYR A 6 5.22 -12.44 -6.04
N VAL A 7 4.38 -12.18 -5.03
CA VAL A 7 3.25 -13.07 -4.71
C VAL A 7 2.08 -12.72 -5.61
N HIS A 8 1.74 -13.61 -6.54
CA HIS A 8 0.55 -13.45 -7.34
C HIS A 8 -0.70 -13.30 -6.44
N PRO A 9 -1.59 -12.33 -6.70
CA PRO A 9 -2.85 -12.12 -5.99
C PRO A 9 -3.62 -13.39 -5.61
N ASP A 10 -3.70 -14.35 -6.53
CA ASP A 10 -4.45 -15.60 -6.33
C ASP A 10 -3.81 -16.55 -5.32
N ASN A 11 -2.50 -16.39 -5.06
CA ASN A 11 -1.75 -17.20 -4.12
C ASN A 11 -1.83 -16.66 -2.68
N ILE A 12 -2.48 -15.52 -2.45
CA ILE A 12 -2.69 -14.95 -1.11
C ILE A 12 -3.76 -15.78 -0.39
N LYS A 13 -3.31 -16.59 0.57
CA LYS A 13 -4.19 -17.44 1.41
C LYS A 13 -4.83 -16.67 2.56
N ASP A 14 -4.26 -15.54 2.94
CA ASP A 14 -4.78 -14.71 4.02
C ASP A 14 -6.06 -13.98 3.60
N ARG A 15 -7.16 -14.25 4.31
CA ARG A 15 -8.48 -13.71 3.98
C ARG A 15 -8.57 -12.19 4.12
N LEU A 16 -7.89 -11.60 5.10
CA LEU A 16 -7.91 -10.15 5.32
C LEU A 16 -7.18 -9.43 4.19
N LEU A 17 -6.02 -9.95 3.80
CA LEU A 17 -5.23 -9.41 2.69
C LEU A 17 -5.94 -9.59 1.34
N LYS A 18 -6.59 -10.74 1.12
CA LYS A 18 -7.41 -10.97 -0.07
C LYS A 18 -8.56 -9.96 -0.17
N ASN A 19 -9.27 -9.70 0.92
CA ASN A 19 -10.34 -8.69 0.94
C ASN A 19 -9.82 -7.27 0.75
N ALA A 20 -8.64 -6.96 1.30
CA ALA A 20 -8.00 -5.66 1.11
C ALA A 20 -7.58 -5.45 -0.35
N LEU A 21 -7.03 -6.48 -1.00
CA LEU A 21 -6.66 -6.47 -2.42
C LEU A 21 -7.89 -6.25 -3.32
N GLU A 22 -8.99 -6.94 -3.06
CA GLU A 22 -10.23 -6.77 -3.83
C GLU A 22 -10.82 -5.36 -3.67
N ARG A 23 -10.72 -4.77 -2.46
CA ARG A 23 -11.11 -3.37 -2.25
C ARG A 23 -10.20 -2.39 -2.98
N ALA A 24 -8.89 -2.65 -3.00
CA ALA A 24 -7.94 -1.83 -3.74
C ALA A 24 -8.23 -1.86 -5.25
N LYS A 25 -8.47 -3.04 -5.82
CA LYS A 25 -8.86 -3.22 -7.24
C LYS A 25 -10.08 -2.37 -7.60
N LYS A 26 -11.13 -2.38 -6.75
CA LYS A 26 -12.35 -1.59 -6.98
C LYS A 26 -12.13 -0.07 -6.95
N ARG A 27 -11.10 0.40 -6.24
CA ARG A 27 -10.78 1.82 -6.09
C ARG A 27 -9.67 2.27 -7.06
N GLY A 28 -9.24 1.41 -7.99
CA GLY A 28 -8.14 1.69 -8.91
C GLY A 28 -6.75 1.68 -8.26
N GLY A 29 -6.64 1.21 -7.02
CA GLY A 29 -5.35 1.06 -6.32
C GLY A 29 -4.54 -0.11 -6.87
N GLY A 30 -3.25 0.12 -7.11
CA GLY A 30 -2.33 -0.89 -7.65
C GLY A 30 -2.25 -2.15 -6.78
N GLN A 31 -2.10 -3.31 -7.43
CA GLN A 31 -2.01 -4.63 -6.79
C GLN A 31 -0.63 -4.89 -6.16
N GLU A 32 0.40 -4.20 -6.68
CA GLU A 32 1.81 -4.39 -6.37
C GLU A 32 2.15 -4.21 -4.87
N PRO A 33 1.64 -3.19 -4.17
CA PRO A 33 2.01 -2.98 -2.77
C PRO A 33 1.49 -4.10 -1.84
N MET A 34 0.37 -4.73 -2.19
CA MET A 34 -0.17 -5.85 -1.40
C MET A 34 0.55 -7.16 -1.73
N SER A 35 0.93 -7.37 -2.99
CA SER A 35 1.73 -8.53 -3.41
C SER A 35 3.10 -8.57 -2.71
N LEU A 36 3.77 -7.42 -2.61
CA LEU A 36 5.06 -7.30 -1.92
C LEU A 36 4.94 -7.51 -0.41
N ARG A 37 3.89 -6.96 0.21
CA ARG A 37 3.68 -7.10 1.65
C ARG A 37 3.22 -8.50 2.06
N SER A 38 2.64 -9.26 1.14
CA SER A 38 2.17 -10.63 1.40
C SER A 38 3.28 -11.62 1.76
N HIS A 39 4.55 -11.28 1.53
CA HIS A 39 5.71 -12.02 2.06
C HIS A 39 5.76 -12.04 3.59
N HIS A 40 5.24 -11.00 4.24
CA HIS A 40 5.18 -10.88 5.68
C HIS A 40 3.74 -10.55 6.09
N PRO A 41 2.87 -11.56 6.28
CA PRO A 41 1.46 -11.37 6.58
C PRO A 41 1.21 -10.42 7.76
N TRP A 42 2.03 -10.50 8.81
CA TRP A 42 1.97 -9.59 9.94
C TRP A 42 2.19 -8.12 9.54
N PHE A 43 3.22 -7.84 8.73
CA PHE A 43 3.49 -6.48 8.26
C PHE A 43 2.37 -5.98 7.35
N ALA A 44 1.83 -6.86 6.49
CA ALA A 44 0.72 -6.53 5.62
C ALA A 44 -0.57 -6.21 6.41
N HIS A 45 -0.85 -6.95 7.48
CA HIS A 45 -1.96 -6.66 8.40
C HIS A 45 -1.75 -5.34 9.11
N TRP A 46 -0.58 -5.15 9.73
CA TRP A 46 -0.24 -3.91 10.44
C TRP A 46 -0.36 -2.68 9.52
N TRP A 47 0.17 -2.77 8.30
CA TRP A 47 0.05 -1.70 7.31
C TRP A 47 -1.40 -1.42 6.93
N TYR A 48 -2.17 -2.48 6.63
CA TYR A 48 -3.56 -2.33 6.23
C TYR A 48 -4.42 -1.72 7.34
N GLU A 49 -4.29 -2.22 8.57
CA GLU A 49 -5.00 -1.69 9.73
C GLU A 49 -4.59 -0.26 10.06
N GLY A 50 -3.28 0.03 10.00
CA GLY A 50 -2.74 1.38 10.17
C GLY A 50 -3.33 2.34 9.14
N TRP A 51 -3.43 1.92 7.88
CA TRP A 51 -4.02 2.72 6.81
C TRP A 51 -5.52 2.99 7.04
N GLN A 52 -6.29 1.95 7.40
CA GLN A 52 -7.70 2.13 7.72
C GLN A 52 -7.91 3.04 8.95
N LYS A 53 -7.05 2.90 9.95
CA LYS A 53 -7.08 3.73 11.16
C LYS A 53 -6.78 5.19 10.82
N PHE A 54 -5.73 5.44 10.05
CA PHE A 54 -5.33 6.77 9.60
C PHE A 54 -6.48 7.50 8.89
N HIS A 55 -7.17 6.84 7.96
CA HIS A 55 -8.31 7.45 7.29
C HIS A 55 -9.51 7.67 8.21
N ARG A 56 -9.83 6.72 9.08
CA ARG A 56 -11.01 6.81 9.96
C ARG A 56 -10.87 7.87 11.04
N GLU A 57 -9.65 8.04 11.56
CA GLU A 57 -9.37 8.95 12.68
C GLU A 57 -8.82 10.31 12.23
N SER A 58 -8.61 10.50 10.92
CA SER A 58 -8.17 11.76 10.36
C SER A 58 -9.27 12.83 10.43
N VAL A 59 -8.84 14.06 10.71
CA VAL A 59 -9.67 15.27 10.60
C VAL A 59 -9.80 15.77 9.16
N LEU A 60 -8.97 15.24 8.25
CA LEU A 60 -8.95 15.57 6.83
C LEU A 60 -9.76 14.58 6.01
N GLU A 61 -10.38 15.09 4.95
CA GLU A 61 -11.12 14.32 3.94
C GLU A 61 -10.22 13.31 3.21
N TYR A 62 -10.83 12.23 2.71
CA TYR A 62 -10.13 11.12 2.07
C TYR A 62 -9.26 11.59 0.89
N GLU A 63 -9.79 12.49 0.08
CA GLU A 63 -9.15 13.05 -1.11
C GLU A 63 -7.88 13.83 -0.76
N ILE A 64 -7.90 14.60 0.33
CA ILE A 64 -6.73 15.35 0.81
C ILE A 64 -5.63 14.38 1.28
N LEU A 65 -6.03 13.31 1.99
CA LEU A 65 -5.09 12.30 2.45
C LEU A 65 -4.42 11.54 1.30
N GLU A 66 -5.16 11.21 0.25
CA GLU A 66 -4.59 10.60 -0.96
C GLU A 66 -3.66 11.57 -1.70
N LEU A 67 -4.00 12.85 -1.80
CA LEU A 67 -3.10 13.87 -2.36
C LEU A 67 -1.79 13.98 -1.56
N MET A 68 -1.88 13.98 -0.23
CA MET A 68 -0.70 13.96 0.64
C MET A 68 0.13 12.69 0.42
N ARG A 69 -0.50 11.52 0.32
CA ARG A 69 0.20 10.26 0.03
C ARG A 69 0.98 10.35 -1.27
N VAL A 70 0.33 10.78 -2.36
CA VAL A 70 0.98 10.93 -3.67
C VAL A 70 2.12 11.95 -3.63
N ARG A 71 1.92 13.07 -2.93
CA ARG A 71 2.97 14.08 -2.76
C ARG A 71 4.17 13.55 -1.99
N CYS A 72 3.92 12.81 -0.91
CA CYS A 72 4.96 12.12 -0.16
C CYS A 72 5.69 11.15 -1.09
N SER A 73 4.98 10.21 -1.73
CA SER A 73 5.52 9.19 -2.65
C SER A 73 6.43 9.78 -3.74
N THR A 74 6.07 10.94 -4.32
CA THR A 74 6.88 11.62 -5.35
C THR A 74 8.06 12.44 -4.81
N SER A 75 8.15 12.63 -3.49
CA SER A 75 9.25 13.33 -2.83
C SER A 75 10.36 12.42 -2.30
N TRP A 76 10.10 11.11 -2.19
CA TRP A 76 11.04 10.15 -1.59
C TRP A 76 12.37 10.08 -2.32
N GLU A 77 12.36 10.04 -3.66
CA GLU A 77 13.59 10.04 -4.45
C GLU A 77 14.51 11.20 -4.09
N LYS A 78 13.98 12.43 -4.03
CA LYS A 78 14.76 13.62 -3.64
C LYS A 78 15.17 13.60 -2.17
N MET A 79 14.30 13.12 -1.29
CA MET A 79 14.57 13.11 0.16
C MET A 79 15.61 12.07 0.56
N MET A 80 15.59 10.90 -0.09
CA MET A 80 16.43 9.76 0.24
C MET A 80 17.65 9.64 -0.68
N GLY A 81 17.74 10.43 -1.74
CA GLY A 81 18.80 10.32 -2.74
C GLY A 81 18.79 8.98 -3.49
N LEU A 82 17.62 8.35 -3.58
CA LEU A 82 17.44 7.04 -4.21
C LEU A 82 16.75 7.23 -5.56
N PRO A 83 17.50 7.20 -6.69
CA PRO A 83 16.92 7.30 -8.02
C PRO A 83 15.90 6.17 -8.24
N ASP A 84 14.80 6.48 -8.93
CA ASP A 84 13.67 5.58 -9.21
C ASP A 84 12.91 5.07 -7.96
N CYS A 85 13.05 5.74 -6.81
CA CYS A 85 12.25 5.46 -5.63
C CYS A 85 10.84 6.04 -5.79
N HIS A 86 10.00 5.27 -6.49
CA HIS A 86 8.57 5.52 -6.65
C HIS A 86 7.78 4.46 -5.88
N TYR A 87 6.73 4.92 -5.19
CA TYR A 87 5.80 4.05 -4.47
C TYR A 87 4.66 3.59 -5.38
#